data_AF-A0A937VMA3-F1
#
_entry.id   AF-A0A937VMA3-F1
#
_cell.length_a   1.000
_cell.length_b   1.000
_cell.length_c   1.000
_cell.angle_alpha   90.00
_cell.angle_beta   90.00
_cell.angle_gamma   90.00
#
_symmetry.space_group_name_H-M   'P 1'
#
loop_
_entity.id
_entity.type
_entity.pdbx_description
1 polymer ?
#
loop_
_entity_poly.entity_id
_entity_poly.type
_entity_poly.pdbx_seq_one_letter_code
_entity_poly.pdbx_strand_id
1 'polypeptide(L)' 'MNTTGLSAVACGPELIVALDVAHTTDALKVVELLGDEVDFYKVGLELFSASGPEVVTLLRGSGKRVFLDL' A
#
# COMPACT_ATOMS: atom_id res chain seq x y z
N MET A 1 32.61 -0.16 -6.88
CA MET A 1 31.48 -0.99 -7.37
C MET A 1 31.43 -2.19 -6.46
N ASN A 2 30.35 -2.36 -5.70
CA ASN A 2 29.85 -3.66 -5.24
C ASN A 2 28.41 -3.42 -4.74
N THR A 3 27.50 -3.70 -5.65
CA THR A 3 26.05 -3.82 -5.47
C THR A 3 25.76 -5.08 -4.68
N THR A 4 25.35 -4.95 -3.43
CA THR A 4 24.69 -6.04 -2.71
C THR A 4 23.63 -5.40 -1.83
N GLY A 5 22.47 -5.13 -2.44
CA GLY A 5 21.26 -4.80 -1.71
C GLY A 5 20.86 -6.02 -0.90
N LEU A 6 21.06 -5.96 0.41
CA LEU A 6 20.35 -6.80 1.35
C LEU A 6 18.86 -6.45 1.20
N SER A 7 18.13 -7.16 0.34
CA SER A 7 16.69 -7.28 0.53
C SER A 7 16.52 -8.24 1.69
N ALA A 8 16.39 -7.66 2.89
CA ALA A 8 16.01 -8.41 4.07
C ALA A 8 14.64 -9.02 3.78
N VAL A 9 14.61 -10.33 3.52
CA VAL A 9 13.38 -11.10 3.69
C VAL A 9 13.11 -11.08 5.19
N ALA A 10 12.30 -10.10 5.63
CA ALA A 10 11.79 -10.06 6.98
C ALA A 10 10.95 -11.34 7.17
N CYS A 11 11.53 -12.34 7.83
CA CYS A 11 10.82 -13.49 8.38
C CYS A 11 10.03 -13.02 9.61
N GLY A 12 9.11 -12.09 9.38
CA GLY A 12 8.24 -11.46 10.36
C GLY A 12 6.81 -11.47 9.83
N PRO A 13 5.81 -11.23 10.70
CA PRO A 13 4.42 -11.21 10.29
C PRO A 13 4.20 -10.22 9.14
N GLU A 14 3.50 -10.65 8.09
CA GLU A 14 3.16 -9.81 6.95
C GLU A 14 2.23 -8.68 7.44
N LEU A 15 2.76 -7.45 7.52
CA LEU A 15 2.01 -6.31 8.01
C LEU A 15 1.04 -5.83 6.93
N ILE A 16 -0.25 -5.86 7.23
CA ILE A 16 -1.31 -5.34 6.38
C ILE A 16 -1.83 -4.05 7.01
N VAL A 17 -1.71 -2.94 6.30
CA VAL A 17 -2.19 -1.63 6.75
C VAL A 17 -3.57 -1.36 6.15
N ALA A 18 -4.57 -1.16 6.99
CA ALA A 18 -5.89 -0.73 6.55
C ALA A 18 -5.88 0.76 6.19
N LEU A 19 -6.09 1.05 4.91
CA LEU A 19 -6.30 2.39 4.38
C LEU A 19 -7.79 2.74 4.53
N ASP A 20 -8.14 3.18 5.73
CA ASP A 20 -9.47 3.67 6.07
C ASP A 20 -9.50 5.20 6.00
N VAL A 21 -9.48 5.73 4.77
CA VAL A 21 -9.47 7.17 4.49
C VAL A 21 -10.48 7.49 3.40
N ALA A 22 -11.11 8.66 3.47
CA ALA A 22 -12.11 9.08 2.49
C ALA A 22 -11.51 9.50 1.13
N HIS A 23 -10.20 9.77 1.06
CA HIS A 23 -9.55 10.33 -0.12
C HIS A 23 -8.27 9.60 -0.52
N THR A 24 -8.06 9.42 -1.82
CA THR A 24 -6.84 8.82 -2.39
C THR A 24 -5.57 9.58 -2.00
N THR A 25 -5.63 10.89 -1.88
CA THR A 25 -4.45 11.69 -1.48
C THR A 25 -3.94 11.34 -0.09
N ASP A 26 -4.83 11.06 0.85
CA ASP A 26 -4.42 10.66 2.20
C ASP A 26 -3.91 9.23 2.22
N ALA A 27 -4.47 8.36 1.36
CA ALA A 27 -3.96 7.01 1.18
C ALA A 27 -2.53 7.00 0.64
N LEU A 28 -2.25 7.83 -0.37
CA LEU A 28 -0.92 7.98 -0.94
C LEU A 28 0.09 8.54 0.07
N LYS A 29 -0.31 9.52 0.89
CA LYS A 29 0.56 10.03 1.97
C LYS A 29 0.95 8.92 2.95
N VAL A 30 0.01 8.06 3.35
CA VAL A 30 0.28 6.94 4.25
C VAL A 30 1.25 5.95 3.62
N VAL A 31 1.05 5.63 2.33
CA VAL A 31 1.93 4.72 1.59
C VAL A 31 3.34 5.30 1.43
N GLU A 32 3.45 6.61 1.18
CA GLU A 32 4.73 7.31 1.09
C GLU A 32 5.44 7.38 2.46
N LEU A 33 4.70 7.60 3.54
CA LEU A 33 5.20 7.59 4.92
C LEU A 33 5.76 6.23 5.34
N LEU A 34 5.08 5.15 4.97
CA LEU A 34 5.48 3.79 5.29
C LEU A 34 6.56 3.25 4.34
N GLY A 35 6.68 3.82 3.14
CA GLY A 35 7.74 3.53 2.18
C GLY A 35 7.92 2.04 1.92
N ASP A 36 9.15 1.55 2.01
CA ASP A 36 9.53 0.15 1.79
C ASP A 36 9.33 -0.76 3.02
N GLU A 37 8.86 -0.23 4.16
CA GLU A 37 8.59 -1.06 5.34
C GLU A 37 7.25 -1.81 5.21
N VAL A 38 6.31 -1.28 4.41
CA VAL A 38 4.99 -1.88 4.20
C VAL A 38 4.65 -1.97 2.72
N ASP A 39 4.41 -3.20 2.30
CA ASP A 39 4.02 -3.51 0.93
C ASP A 39 2.58 -3.97 0.78
N PHE A 40 1.82 -4.14 1.87
CA PHE A 40 0.47 -4.66 1.81
C PHE A 40 -0.55 -3.71 2.45
N TYR A 41 -1.51 -3.29 1.64
CA TYR A 41 -2.54 -2.35 2.05
C TYR A 41 -3.93 -2.93 1.83
N LYS A 42 -4.84 -2.69 2.77
CA LYS A 42 -6.26 -3.03 2.64
C LYS A 42 -7.06 -1.79 2.25
N VAL A 43 -7.78 -1.85 1.13
CA VAL A 43 -8.70 -0.81 0.67
C VAL A 43 -10.12 -1.26 0.96
N GLY A 44 -10.83 -0.50 1.79
CA GLY A 44 -12.24 -0.75 2.12
C GLY A 44 -13.23 -0.06 1.19
N LEU A 45 -14.52 -0.33 1.40
CA LEU A 45 -15.63 0.20 0.61
C LEU A 45 -15.69 1.74 0.58
N GLU A 46 -15.34 2.45 1.67
CA GLU A 46 -15.39 3.93 1.70
C GLU A 46 -14.38 4.54 0.72
N LEU A 47 -13.11 4.15 0.82
CA LEU A 47 -12.05 4.63 -0.08
C LEU A 47 -12.33 4.20 -1.52
N PHE A 48 -12.78 2.96 -1.72
CA PHE A 48 -13.14 2.45 -3.05
C PHE A 48 -14.36 3.16 -3.63
N SER A 49 -15.38 3.50 -2.83
CA SER A 49 -16.55 4.23 -3.31
C SER A 49 -16.21 5.70 -3.62
N ALA A 50 -15.27 6.29 -2.88
CA ALA A 50 -14.87 7.68 -3.08
C ALA A 50 -13.94 7.86 -4.29
N SER A 51 -12.99 6.95 -4.50
CA SER A 51 -11.95 7.06 -5.53
C SER A 51 -12.04 6.01 -6.63
N GLY A 52 -12.93 5.03 -6.49
CA GLY A 52 -13.10 3.95 -7.45
C GLY A 52 -11.88 3.05 -7.57
N PRO A 53 -11.76 2.32 -8.69
CA PRO A 53 -10.62 1.44 -8.98
C PRO A 53 -9.30 2.19 -9.25
N GLU A 54 -9.34 3.52 -9.35
CA GLU A 54 -8.15 4.35 -9.59
C GLU A 54 -7.15 4.23 -8.44
N VAL A 55 -7.63 4.25 -7.19
CA VAL A 55 -6.77 4.10 -6.00
C VAL A 55 -5.98 2.78 -6.02
N VAL A 56 -6.62 1.69 -6.44
CA VAL A 56 -6.00 0.37 -6.54
C VAL A 56 -4.93 0.36 -7.63
N THR A 57 -5.20 1.04 -8.74
CA THR A 57 -4.27 1.15 -9.87
C THR A 57 -3.04 1.96 -9.50
N LEU A 58 -3.23 3.07 -8.77
CA LEU A 58 -2.14 3.91 -8.25
C LEU A 58 -1.25 3.12 -7.28
N LEU A 59 -1.84 2.47 -6.28
CA LEU A 59 -1.11 1.66 -5.30
C LEU A 59 -0.32 0.53 -5.96
N ARG A 60 -0.94 -0.18 -6.92
CA ARG A 60 -0.23 -1.19 -7.73
C ARG A 60 0.87 -0.61 -8.61
N GLY A 61 0.66 0.59 -9.15
CA GLY A 61 1.67 1.32 -9.93
C GLY A 61 2.91 1.67 -9.12
N SER A 62 2.73 1.92 -7.82
CA SER A 62 3.82 2.10 -6.84
C SER A 62 4.46 0.79 -6.35
N GLY A 63 4.12 -0.35 -6.96
CA GLY A 63 4.66 -1.66 -6.58
C GLY A 63 4.07 -2.24 -5.29
N LYS A 64 3.00 -1.65 -4.75
CA LYS A 64 2.35 -2.10 -3.52
C LYS A 64 1.27 -3.14 -3.80
N ARG A 65 1.13 -4.10 -2.89
CA ARG A 65 0.06 -5.10 -2.90
C ARG A 65 -1.19 -4.50 -2.26
N VAL A 66 -2.33 -4.75 -2.88
CA VAL A 66 -3.63 -4.25 -2.44
C VAL A 66 -4.56 -5.42 -2.17
N PHE A 67 -5.14 -5.45 -0.98
CA PHE A 67 -6.26 -6.30 -0.62
C PHE A 67 -7.53 -5.46 -0.67
N LEU A 68 -8.42 -5.78 -1.60
CA LEU A 68 -9.70 -5.10 -1.71
C LEU A 68 -10.73 -5.83 -0.86
N ASP A 69 -11.31 -5.13 0.10
CA ASP A 69 -12.31 -5.64 1.04
C ASP A 69 -13.64 -4.92 0.74
N LEU A 70 -14.46 -5.55 -0.11
CA LEU A 70 -15.78 -5.06 -0.56
C LEU A 70 -16.91 -5.75 0.19
#